data_AF-A0A1S6U6R5-F1
#
_entry.id   AF-A0A1S6U6R5-F1
#
_cell.length_a   1.000
_cell.length_b   1.000
_cell.length_c   1.000
_cell.angle_alpha   90.00
_cell.angle_beta   90.00
_cell.angle_gamma   90.00
#
_symmetry.space_group_name_H-M   'P 1'
#
loop_
_entity.id
_entity.type
_entity.pdbx_description
1 polymer ?
#
loop_
_entity_poly.entity_id
_entity_poly.type
_entity_poly.pdbx_seq_one_letter_code
_entity_poly.pdbx_strand_id
1 'polypeptide(L)'
;MRYQYIEKPVGKIFSRRDFLKVGGICTAVVAMSGYAITDIIKKRKAYIAMRQNGLYKDDKRCQQMNITSSHQNPSCAKSYADLKTEPMGEIAEKLLHTNAYFDRKNLLLKGVSHA
;
A
#
# COMPACT_ATOMS: atom_id res chain seq x y z
N MET A 1 -30.16 -25.58 -63.87
CA MET A 1 -30.90 -25.42 -62.62
C MET A 1 -30.57 -24.05 -62.03
N ARG A 2 -31.56 -23.17 -61.80
CA ARG A 2 -31.33 -21.89 -61.12
C ARG A 2 -31.21 -22.14 -59.62
N TYR A 3 -30.08 -21.75 -59.03
CA TYR A 3 -29.88 -21.79 -57.59
C TYR A 3 -30.82 -20.78 -56.92
N GLN A 4 -31.72 -21.27 -56.07
CA GLN A 4 -32.65 -20.44 -55.30
C GLN A 4 -32.09 -20.30 -53.89
N TYR A 5 -31.55 -19.12 -53.58
CA TYR A 5 -31.03 -18.81 -52.25
C TYR A 5 -32.18 -18.75 -51.25
N ILE A 6 -32.19 -19.69 -50.29
CA ILE A 6 -33.13 -19.70 -49.16
C ILE A 6 -32.42 -19.00 -48.00
N GLU A 7 -32.83 -17.77 -47.70
CA GLU A 7 -32.35 -17.08 -46.51
C GLU A 7 -32.72 -17.86 -45.26
N LYS A 8 -31.73 -18.16 -44.42
CA LYS A 8 -32.00 -18.66 -43.07
C LYS A 8 -32.83 -17.59 -42.33
N PRO A 9 -33.89 -17.96 -41.60
CA PRO A 9 -34.78 -16.98 -40.96
C PRO A 9 -34.15 -16.40 -39.69
N VAL A 10 -32.99 -15.76 -39.81
CA VAL A 10 -32.23 -15.19 -38.69
C VAL A 10 -33.05 -14.10 -37.98
N GLY A 11 -33.84 -13.33 -38.73
CA GLY A 11 -34.75 -12.32 -38.17
C GLY A 11 -35.94 -12.85 -37.37
N LYS A 12 -36.28 -14.15 -37.48
CA LYS A 12 -37.29 -14.80 -36.62
C LYS A 12 -36.69 -15.35 -35.32
N ILE A 13 -35.39 -15.60 -35.31
CA ILE A 13 -34.65 -16.16 -34.17
C ILE A 13 -34.07 -15.05 -33.29
N PHE A 14 -33.71 -13.90 -33.89
CA PHE A 14 -33.06 -12.81 -33.17
C PHE A 14 -33.58 -11.44 -33.65
N SER A 15 -34.43 -10.79 -32.85
CA SER A 15 -34.93 -9.45 -33.16
C SER A 15 -33.92 -8.37 -32.80
N ARG A 16 -34.03 -7.18 -33.42
CA ARG A 16 -33.24 -5.98 -33.03
C ARG A 16 -33.39 -5.66 -31.53
N ARG A 17 -34.56 -5.94 -30.97
CA ARG A 17 -34.84 -5.78 -29.53
C ARG A 17 -34.09 -6.80 -28.67
N ASP A 18 -33.98 -8.03 -29.15
CA ASP A 18 -33.27 -9.09 -28.44
C ASP A 18 -31.76 -8.86 -28.49
N PHE A 19 -31.24 -8.33 -29.61
CA PHE A 19 -29.88 -7.83 -29.71
C PHE A 19 -29.58 -6.74 -28.68
N LEU A 20 -30.46 -5.74 -28.54
CA LEU A 20 -30.29 -4.67 -27.54
C LEU A 20 -30.37 -5.19 -26.11
N LYS A 21 -31.25 -6.16 -25.83
CA LYS A 21 -31.34 -6.81 -24.50
C LYS A 21 -30.05 -7.58 -24.17
N VAL A 22 -29.59 -8.44 -25.07
CA VAL A 22 -28.37 -9.25 -24.85
C VAL A 22 -27.15 -8.35 -24.76
N GLY A 23 -27.00 -7.37 -25.66
CA GLY A 23 -25.91 -6.40 -25.61
C GLY A 23 -25.93 -5.54 -24.33
N GLY A 24 -27.12 -5.13 -23.88
CA GLY A 24 -27.31 -4.43 -22.61
C GLY A 24 -26.89 -5.27 -21.40
N ILE A 25 -27.22 -6.57 -21.40
CA ILE A 25 -26.79 -7.50 -20.34
C ILE A 25 -25.27 -7.68 -20.38
N CYS A 26 -24.68 -7.91 -21.55
CA CYS A 26 -23.23 -8.08 -21.69
C CYS A 26 -22.46 -6.85 -21.20
N THR A 27 -22.89 -5.65 -21.60
CA THR A 27 -22.25 -4.39 -21.16
C THR A 27 -22.39 -4.19 -19.65
N ALA A 28 -23.56 -4.48 -19.06
CA ALA A 28 -23.76 -4.41 -17.63
C ALA A 28 -22.84 -5.38 -16.86
N VAL A 29 -22.69 -6.63 -17.33
CA VAL A 29 -21.80 -7.63 -16.71
C VAL A 29 -20.33 -7.18 -16.74
N VAL A 30 -19.87 -6.65 -17.87
CA VAL A 30 -18.50 -6.12 -17.99
C VAL A 30 -18.30 -4.91 -17.06
N ALA A 31 -19.27 -4.00 -16.99
CA ALA A 31 -19.19 -2.84 -16.10
C ALA A 31 -19.14 -3.24 -14.62
N MET A 32 -20.01 -4.16 -14.18
CA MET A 32 -20.05 -4.64 -12.80
C MET A 32 -18.77 -5.39 -12.42
N SER A 33 -18.25 -6.24 -13.29
CA SER A 33 -17.00 -6.97 -13.03
C SER A 33 -15.79 -6.03 -12.97
N GLY A 34 -15.71 -5.05 -13.88
CA GLY A 34 -14.69 -4.00 -13.84
C GLY A 34 -14.73 -3.16 -12.55
N TYR A 35 -15.92 -2.80 -12.09
CA TYR A 35 -16.11 -2.11 -10.81
C TYR A 35 -15.61 -2.95 -9.62
N ALA A 36 -16.00 -4.23 -9.54
CA ALA A 36 -15.60 -5.11 -8.45
C ALA A 36 -14.08 -5.31 -8.38
N ILE A 37 -13.42 -5.52 -9.52
CA ILE A 37 -11.95 -5.65 -9.59
C ILE A 37 -11.28 -4.36 -9.12
N THR A 38 -11.77 -3.20 -9.58
CA THR A 38 -11.24 -1.90 -9.20
C THR A 38 -11.39 -1.64 -7.69
N ASP A 39 -12.52 -2.03 -7.10
CA ASP A 39 -12.78 -1.89 -5.67
C ASP A 39 -11.82 -2.76 -4.82
N ILE A 40 -11.59 -4.01 -5.23
CA ILE A 40 -10.62 -4.91 -4.56
C ILE A 40 -9.21 -4.30 -4.61
N ILE A 41 -8.78 -3.80 -5.77
CA ILE A 41 -7.45 -3.20 -5.94
C ILE A 41 -7.30 -1.96 -5.05
N LYS A 42 -8.30 -1.08 -5.01
CA LYS A 42 -8.29 0.11 -4.15
C LYS A 42 -8.27 -0.26 -2.67
N LYS A 43 -9.06 -1.24 -2.25
CA LYS A 43 -9.14 -1.68 -0.85
C LYS A 43 -7.89 -2.42 -0.38
N ARG A 44 -7.12 -3.04 -1.28
CA ARG A 44 -5.89 -3.79 -0.94
C ARG A 44 -4.92 -3.01 -0.05
N LYS A 45 -4.80 -1.70 -0.25
CA LYS A 45 -3.90 -0.83 0.53
C LYS A 45 -4.63 0.10 1.51
N ALA A 46 -5.96 0.00 1.62
CA ALA A 46 -6.75 0.91 2.44
C ALA A 46 -6.32 0.91 3.91
N TYR A 47 -6.05 -0.27 4.49
CA TYR A 47 -5.60 -0.36 5.88
C TYR A 47 -4.23 0.28 6.12
N ILE A 48 -3.30 0.18 5.17
CA ILE A 48 -1.99 0.82 5.27
C ILE A 48 -2.15 2.34 5.21
N ALA A 49 -2.96 2.84 4.27
CA ALA A 49 -3.25 4.26 4.14
C ALA A 49 -3.95 4.81 5.40
N MET A 50 -4.87 4.05 6.00
CA MET A 50 -5.53 4.43 7.26
C MET A 50 -4.54 4.54 8.42
N ARG A 51 -3.59 3.60 8.54
CA ARG A 51 -2.53 3.65 9.55
C ARG A 51 -1.62 4.87 9.35
N GLN A 52 -1.22 5.14 8.11
CA GLN A 52 -0.42 6.32 7.78
C GLN A 52 -1.18 7.62 8.12
N ASN A 53 -2.46 7.70 7.79
CA ASN A 53 -3.28 8.86 8.14
C ASN A 53 -3.42 9.04 9.66
N GLY A 54 -3.53 7.95 10.42
CA GLY A 54 -3.48 7.99 11.89
C GLY A 54 -2.17 8.60 12.40
N LEU A 55 -1.03 8.10 11.90
CA LEU A 55 0.29 8.61 12.28
C LEU A 55 0.43 10.12 11.99
N TYR A 56 -0.04 10.59 10.83
CA TYR A 56 0.02 12.02 10.50
C TYR A 56 -0.94 12.89 11.32
N LYS A 57 -2.02 12.33 11.87
CA LYS A 57 -2.87 13.07 12.82
C LYS A 57 -2.16 13.28 14.15
N ASP A 58 -1.40 12.29 14.61
CA ASP A 58 -0.59 12.42 15.82
C ASP A 58 0.57 13.40 15.60
N ASP A 59 1.20 13.39 14.41
CA ASP A 59 2.19 14.41 14.05
C ASP A 59 1.61 15.84 14.09
N LYS A 60 0.39 16.05 13.59
CA LYS A 60 -0.30 17.35 13.72
C LYS A 60 -0.52 17.77 15.17
N ARG A 61 -0.74 16.82 16.09
CA ARG A 61 -0.82 17.13 17.53
C ARG A 61 0.55 17.58 18.07
N CYS A 62 1.63 16.93 17.64
CA CYS A 62 2.99 17.37 17.96
C CYS A 62 3.31 18.76 17.39
N GLN A 63 2.83 19.09 16.19
CA GLN A 63 2.92 20.43 15.59
C GLN A 63 2.22 21.50 16.40
N GLN A 64 1.01 21.22 16.89
CA GLN A 64 0.28 22.15 17.76
C GLN A 64 1.00 22.43 19.08
N MET A 65 1.78 21.47 19.57
CA MET A 65 2.57 21.59 20.79
C MET A 65 4.00 22.11 20.53
N ASN A 66 4.34 22.51 19.29
CA ASN A 66 5.68 22.96 18.88
C ASN A 66 6.80 21.95 19.17
N ILE A 67 6.50 20.65 19.19
CA ILE A 67 7.47 19.55 19.35
C ILE A 67 7.65 18.76 18.04
N THR A 68 7.62 19.48 16.92
CA THR A 68 7.69 18.91 15.56
C THR A 68 9.00 18.19 15.26
N SER A 69 10.08 18.67 15.87
CA SER A 69 11.42 18.20 15.60
C SER A 69 12.01 17.57 16.85
N SER A 70 12.79 16.49 16.69
CA SER A 70 13.34 15.75 17.84
C SER A 70 14.17 16.59 18.82
N HIS A 71 14.84 17.65 18.33
CA HIS A 71 15.62 18.57 19.17
C HIS A 71 14.75 19.52 20.01
N GLN A 72 13.46 19.69 19.66
CA GLN A 72 12.50 20.48 20.42
C GLN A 72 11.92 19.68 21.60
N ASN A 73 12.19 18.37 21.68
CA ASN A 73 11.68 17.53 22.76
C ASN A 73 12.44 17.84 24.07
N PRO A 74 11.76 18.36 25.11
CA PRO A 74 12.40 18.74 26.37
C PRO A 74 12.99 17.54 27.12
N SER A 75 12.38 16.35 26.98
CA SER A 75 12.91 15.14 27.60
C SER A 75 14.23 14.71 26.94
N CYS A 76 14.35 14.88 25.62
CA CYS A 76 15.59 14.58 24.90
C CYS A 76 16.73 15.51 25.37
N ALA A 77 16.46 16.82 25.38
CA ALA A 77 17.42 17.82 25.84
C ALA A 77 17.87 17.57 27.29
N LYS A 78 16.93 17.20 28.17
CA LYS A 78 17.23 16.86 29.56
C LYS A 78 18.15 15.64 29.68
N SER A 79 17.89 14.57 28.92
CA SER A 79 18.76 13.38 28.93
C SER A 79 20.21 13.70 28.54
N TYR A 80 20.41 14.53 27.51
CA TYR A 80 21.75 14.97 27.10
C TYR A 80 22.42 15.86 28.16
N ALA A 81 21.67 16.77 28.79
CA ALA A 81 22.17 17.62 29.87
C ALA A 81 22.57 16.81 31.12
N ASP A 82 21.73 15.86 31.54
CA ASP A 82 21.96 15.02 32.72
C ASP A 82 23.18 14.09 32.51
N LEU A 83 23.36 13.57 31.30
CA LEU A 83 24.51 12.74 30.91
C LEU A 83 25.77 13.56 30.59
N LYS A 84 25.68 14.89 30.59
CA LYS A 84 26.76 15.83 30.21
C LYS A 84 27.43 15.42 28.90
N THR A 85 26.61 15.10 27.90
CA THR A 85 27.08 14.63 26.60
C THR A 85 26.41 15.41 25.47
N GLU A 86 27.01 15.33 24.29
CA GLU A 86 26.51 15.93 23.07
C GLU A 86 26.23 14.84 22.02
N PRO A 87 25.47 15.14 20.95
CA PRO A 87 25.35 14.22 19.83
C PRO A 87 26.75 13.85 19.31
N MET A 88 27.02 12.55 19.12
CA MET A 88 28.35 12.00 18.76
C MET A 88 29.44 12.09 19.85
N GLY A 89 29.10 12.49 21.09
CA GLY A 89 30.06 12.44 22.20
C GLY A 89 30.42 11.00 22.58
N GLU A 90 31.54 10.81 23.29
CA GLU A 90 32.04 9.47 23.66
C GLU A 90 31.00 8.63 24.44
N ILE A 91 30.26 9.26 25.35
CA ILE A 91 29.19 8.61 26.12
C ILE A 91 28.03 8.20 25.19
N ALA A 92 27.63 9.10 24.27
CA ALA A 92 26.59 8.81 23.28
C ALA A 92 27.02 7.73 22.27
N GLU A 93 28.30 7.66 21.90
CA GLU A 93 28.84 6.59 21.06
C GLU A 93 28.73 5.23 21.77
N LYS A 94 29.18 5.17 23.03
CA LYS A 94 29.15 3.91 23.81
C LYS A 94 27.74 3.41 24.11
N LEU A 95 26.76 4.30 24.28
CA LEU A 95 25.41 3.94 24.69
C LEU A 95 24.41 3.83 23.53
N LEU A 96 24.48 4.74 22.56
CA LEU A 96 23.48 4.88 21.49
C LEU A 96 23.94 4.28 20.17
N HIS A 97 25.26 4.15 19.96
CA HIS A 97 25.81 3.59 18.73
C HIS A 97 26.17 2.12 18.92
N THR A 98 26.20 1.39 17.80
CA THR A 98 26.62 0.00 17.76
C THR A 98 27.82 -0.14 16.86
N ASN A 99 28.80 -0.91 17.33
CA ASN A 99 30.00 -1.24 16.58
C ASN A 99 29.83 -2.51 15.73
N ALA A 100 28.71 -3.20 15.90
CA ALA A 100 28.54 -4.58 15.47
C ALA A 100 27.69 -4.67 14.19
N TYR A 101 28.27 -4.27 13.06
CA TYR A 101 27.70 -4.55 11.74
C TYR A 101 28.37 -5.79 11.16
N PHE A 102 27.66 -6.92 11.17
CA PHE A 102 28.18 -8.18 10.67
C PHE A 102 27.77 -8.41 9.22
N ASP A 103 28.70 -8.81 8.36
CA ASP A 103 28.37 -9.27 7.01
C ASP A 103 27.71 -10.66 7.09
N ARG A 104 26.42 -10.67 6.76
CA ARG A 104 25.55 -11.85 6.82
C ARG A 104 25.28 -12.48 5.46
N LYS A 105 25.94 -12.03 4.38
CA LYS A 105 25.64 -12.46 3.00
C LYS A 105 25.76 -13.97 2.77
N ASN A 106 26.55 -14.69 3.57
CA ASN A 106 26.83 -16.13 3.39
C ASN A 106 26.59 -16.98 4.67
N LEU A 107 25.68 -16.58 5.56
CA LEU A 107 25.41 -17.32 6.81
C LEU A 107 24.98 -18.78 6.57
N LEU A 108 24.11 -19.01 5.58
CA LEU A 108 23.63 -20.34 5.21
C LEU A 108 24.77 -21.25 4.69
N LEU A 109 25.70 -20.70 3.91
CA LEU A 109 26.89 -21.41 3.42
C LEU A 109 27.89 -21.74 4.54
N LYS A 110 27.85 -20.97 5.63
CA LYS A 110 28.66 -21.19 6.83
C LYS A 110 27.98 -22.13 7.84
N GLY A 111 26.85 -22.74 7.48
CA GLY A 111 26.14 -23.71 8.32
C GLY A 111 25.41 -23.10 9.52
N VAL A 112 25.19 -21.78 9.52
CA VAL A 112 24.52 -21.07 10.61
C VAL A 112 23.17 -20.53 10.13
N SER A 113 22.09 -20.93 10.79
CA SER A 113 20.75 -20.37 10.57
C SER A 113 20.58 -19.05 11.33
N HIS A 114 19.71 -18.18 10.84
CA HIS A 114 19.23 -17.04 11.63
C HIS A 114 18.65 -17.57 12.96
N ALA A 115 19.04 -16.92 14.06
CA ALA A 115 18.44 -17.10 15.38
C ALA A 115 17.05 -16.46 15.43
#